data_AF-A0A9Q1K2K9-F1
#
_entry.id   AF-A0A9Q1K2K9-F1
#
_cell.length_a   1.000
_cell.length_b   1.000
_cell.length_c   1.000
_cell.angle_alpha   90.00
_cell.angle_beta   90.00
_cell.angle_gamma   90.00
#
_symmetry.space_group_name_H-M   'P 1'
#
loop_
_entity.id
_entity.type
_entity.pdbx_description
1 polymer ?
#
loop_
_entity_poly.entity_id
_entity_poly.type
_entity_poly.pdbx_seq_one_letter_code
_entity_poly.pdbx_strand_id
1 'polypeptide(L)'
;MANNLVPAATTLFLLLLTLTTADKDSDLVLDVEGRAPRNGFCPLYVVERFSEVDRGDPLKFVPVNETQKEIYLSSDVQIDSGLSAYCRSDGFWRVSFDAYTRGDVIIAAGAFSVPRSSFRIEKTEGSLNAYKIAYSPPTTTSSQQQRYLTVFRDLLSGLKLVGLTDDSTQGLLFVFYKNKKDKMANGLIPGATTLLLLLLTLATADTDTDLVLDTDGNPLEASGGGIGRSSRNDANLSCPLYAIEYQSPRDIGDPVKFVPVDKTQTKIHLSSDVKIHFGNSTDCNSDGFWRLSISDVPAVPFLVIASGDPDITRVPFRIEWAIRSDSKTCYRIDLLFPAPPQLRYSLTVVRDTRSEHRLVGLTNNIFRTLLFVFHKNKKDVVASI
;
A
#
# COMPACT_ATOMS: atom_id res chain seq x y z
N MET A 1 2.67 -25.99 56.08
CA MET A 1 2.79 -26.53 54.70
C MET A 1 1.53 -26.10 53.93
N ALA A 2 1.56 -26.15 52.58
CA ALA A 2 0.47 -25.75 51.70
C ALA A 2 0.00 -24.27 51.82
N ASN A 3 0.71 -23.36 51.13
CA ASN A 3 0.12 -22.10 50.66
C ASN A 3 -0.47 -22.36 49.27
N ASN A 4 -1.77 -22.11 49.09
CA ASN A 4 -2.43 -22.30 47.79
C ASN A 4 -2.13 -21.14 46.84
N LEU A 5 -1.35 -21.41 45.78
CA LEU A 5 -1.14 -20.49 44.67
C LEU A 5 -2.32 -20.58 43.69
N VAL A 6 -3.13 -19.51 43.63
CA VAL A 6 -4.14 -19.34 42.58
C VAL A 6 -3.44 -18.79 41.32
N PRO A 7 -3.64 -19.38 40.12
CA PRO A 7 -3.05 -18.86 38.90
C PRO A 7 -3.73 -17.54 38.51
N ALA A 8 -2.96 -16.45 38.49
CA ALA A 8 -3.42 -15.17 37.96
C ALA A 8 -3.49 -15.23 36.42
N ALA A 9 -4.63 -14.81 35.84
CA ALA A 9 -4.83 -14.87 34.40
C ALA A 9 -3.95 -13.85 33.65
N THR A 10 -3.07 -14.34 32.77
CA THR A 10 -2.18 -13.51 31.95
C THR A 10 -2.98 -12.72 30.91
N THR A 11 -3.20 -11.43 31.16
CA THR A 11 -3.84 -10.52 30.20
C THR A 11 -2.76 -9.93 29.28
N LEU A 12 -2.84 -10.24 27.98
CA LEU A 12 -1.92 -9.73 26.97
C LEU A 12 -2.46 -8.43 26.39
N PHE A 13 -1.65 -7.37 26.35
CA PHE A 13 -2.01 -6.10 25.71
C PHE A 13 -1.46 -6.03 24.28
N LEU A 14 -2.33 -5.63 23.34
CA LEU A 14 -2.04 -5.38 21.93
C LEU A 14 -2.37 -3.91 21.62
N LEU A 15 -1.52 -3.19 20.89
CA LEU A 15 -1.59 -1.73 20.77
C LEU A 15 -1.30 -1.28 19.33
N LEU A 16 -2.30 -0.74 18.64
CA LEU A 16 -2.08 -0.14 17.32
C LEU A 16 -1.44 1.25 17.47
N LEU A 17 -0.60 1.60 16.49
CA LEU A 17 -0.06 2.93 16.29
C LEU A 17 -0.76 3.57 15.10
N THR A 18 -0.91 4.88 15.17
CA THR A 18 -1.41 5.76 14.11
C THR A 18 -0.59 7.04 14.14
N LEU A 19 -0.47 7.78 13.03
CA LEU A 19 0.55 8.82 12.89
C LEU A 19 -0.02 10.15 12.37
N THR A 20 0.38 11.23 13.04
CA THR A 20 -0.15 12.60 12.81
C THR A 20 0.99 13.58 12.53
N THR A 21 1.56 13.57 11.32
CA THR A 21 2.54 14.59 10.90
C THR A 21 1.86 15.95 10.64
N ALA A 22 2.66 16.98 10.32
CA ALA A 22 2.13 18.30 9.96
C ALA A 22 1.43 18.32 8.58
N ASP A 23 1.82 17.41 7.68
CA ASP A 23 0.94 16.91 6.61
C ASP A 23 0.04 15.80 7.20
N LYS A 24 -1.24 15.81 6.79
CA LYS A 24 -2.32 15.07 7.44
C LYS A 24 -2.16 13.54 7.31
N ASP A 25 -2.34 12.88 8.45
CA ASP A 25 -2.77 11.50 8.70
C ASP A 25 -2.21 10.37 7.79
N SER A 26 -1.40 9.47 8.37
CA SER A 26 -0.95 8.23 7.73
C SER A 26 -0.61 7.20 8.79
N ASP A 27 -0.90 5.92 8.58
CA ASP A 27 -0.65 4.87 9.58
C ASP A 27 0.57 3.99 9.23
N LEU A 28 1.27 3.53 10.27
CA LEU A 28 2.55 2.82 10.18
C LEU A 28 2.35 1.30 10.12
N VAL A 29 3.02 0.63 9.17
CA VAL A 29 2.77 -0.78 8.85
C VAL A 29 4.06 -1.58 8.63
N LEU A 30 4.00 -2.89 8.87
CA LEU A 30 4.89 -3.81 8.17
C LEU A 30 4.37 -4.01 6.74
N ASP A 31 4.85 -3.23 5.78
CA ASP A 31 4.69 -3.64 4.39
C ASP A 31 5.89 -4.48 3.92
N VAL A 32 5.60 -5.51 3.13
CA VAL A 32 6.61 -6.35 2.46
C VAL A 32 6.92 -5.73 1.09
N GLU A 33 7.11 -4.41 1.10
CA GLU A 33 7.66 -3.63 0.01
C GLU A 33 9.02 -3.08 0.45
N GLY A 34 10.01 -3.22 -0.42
CA GLY A 34 11.41 -2.98 -0.09
C GLY A 34 12.23 -4.17 -0.54
N ARG A 35 13.24 -3.92 -1.37
CA ARG A 35 14.10 -4.99 -1.85
C ARG A 35 14.93 -5.52 -0.68
N ALA A 36 14.84 -6.82 -0.46
CA ALA A 36 15.98 -7.68 -0.14
C ALA A 36 17.32 -7.05 -0.59
N PRO A 37 18.37 -7.00 0.25
CA PRO A 37 19.72 -6.53 -0.15
C PRO A 37 20.39 -7.51 -1.13
N ARG A 38 19.86 -7.50 -2.36
CA ARG A 38 20.13 -8.27 -3.59
C ARG A 38 20.26 -9.79 -3.53
N ASN A 39 20.47 -10.43 -2.37
CA ASN A 39 20.75 -11.86 -2.25
C ASN A 39 19.86 -12.64 -1.25
N GLY A 40 18.93 -12.00 -0.51
CA GLY A 40 18.09 -12.71 0.46
C GLY A 40 16.83 -11.95 0.87
N PHE A 41 15.69 -12.63 0.88
CA PHE A 41 14.33 -12.10 1.11
C PHE A 41 14.06 -11.44 2.48
N CYS A 42 15.07 -11.35 3.35
CA CYS A 42 14.96 -10.97 4.75
C CYS A 42 16.23 -10.21 5.19
N PRO A 43 16.17 -9.30 6.18
CA PRO A 43 14.99 -8.94 6.98
C PRO A 43 13.93 -8.15 6.19
N LEU A 44 12.76 -7.95 6.81
CA LEU A 44 11.75 -7.02 6.33
C LEU A 44 12.08 -5.60 6.83
N TYR A 45 11.64 -4.58 6.10
CA TYR A 45 11.74 -3.18 6.53
C TYR A 45 10.40 -2.70 7.08
N VAL A 46 10.44 -1.68 7.94
CA VAL A 46 9.24 -1.00 8.47
C VAL A 46 8.95 0.23 7.62
N VAL A 47 7.68 0.46 7.28
CA VAL A 47 7.27 1.55 6.37
C VAL A 47 6.03 2.29 6.87
N GLU A 48 5.77 3.46 6.31
CA GLU A 48 4.49 4.16 6.44
C GLU A 48 3.67 3.94 5.16
N ARG A 49 2.38 3.59 5.28
CA ARG A 49 1.54 3.38 4.09
C ARG A 49 1.11 4.72 3.46
N PHE A 50 0.67 4.64 2.20
CA PHE A 50 0.16 5.77 1.43
C PHE A 50 -1.38 5.93 1.55
N SER A 51 -2.01 5.32 2.55
CA SER A 51 -3.47 5.19 2.66
C SER A 51 -3.96 5.56 4.06
N GLU A 52 -4.63 6.69 4.17
CA GLU A 52 -5.19 7.27 5.41
C GLU A 52 -6.22 6.35 6.08
N VAL A 53 -6.85 5.45 5.32
CA VAL A 53 -7.87 4.51 5.80
C VAL A 53 -7.29 3.16 6.26
N ASP A 54 -6.01 2.89 6.00
CA ASP A 54 -5.37 1.60 6.27
C ASP A 54 -4.52 1.66 7.55
N ARG A 55 -5.13 1.25 8.66
CA ARG A 55 -4.54 1.29 10.01
C ARG A 55 -3.43 0.28 10.28
N GLY A 56 -2.95 -0.41 9.24
CA GLY A 56 -1.78 -1.27 9.32
C GLY A 56 -1.95 -2.51 10.19
N ASP A 57 -0.78 -3.06 10.55
CA ASP A 57 -0.66 -4.30 11.30
C ASP A 57 -0.55 -4.01 12.81
N PRO A 58 -1.15 -4.87 13.66
CA PRO A 58 -1.14 -4.68 15.10
C PRO A 58 0.27 -4.85 15.68
N LEU A 59 0.80 -3.78 16.25
CA LEU A 59 2.03 -3.84 17.03
C LEU A 59 1.77 -4.25 18.49
N LYS A 60 2.84 -4.67 19.14
CA LYS A 60 2.87 -5.09 20.54
C LYS A 60 4.14 -4.56 21.18
N PHE A 61 3.97 -3.76 22.23
CA PHE A 61 5.08 -3.33 23.06
C PHE A 61 5.37 -4.38 24.13
N VAL A 62 6.64 -4.73 24.26
CA VAL A 62 7.16 -5.65 25.29
C VAL A 62 8.14 -4.86 26.14
N PRO A 63 7.92 -4.66 27.45
CA PRO A 63 8.89 -3.96 28.29
C PRO A 63 10.18 -4.79 28.38
N VAL A 64 11.33 -4.12 28.35
CA VAL A 64 12.65 -4.79 28.45
C VAL A 64 12.84 -5.43 29.84
N ASN A 65 12.18 -4.89 30.86
CA ASN A 65 12.07 -5.51 32.18
C ASN A 65 10.91 -6.52 32.19
N GLU A 66 11.22 -7.83 32.20
CA GLU A 66 10.21 -8.91 32.19
C GLU A 66 9.27 -8.91 33.41
N THR A 67 9.61 -8.22 34.51
CA THR A 67 8.73 -8.07 35.69
C THR A 67 7.66 -6.99 35.51
N GLN A 68 7.83 -6.10 34.54
CA GLN A 68 6.94 -4.98 34.25
C GLN A 68 5.74 -5.46 33.42
N LYS A 69 4.51 -5.13 33.87
CA LYS A 69 3.25 -5.57 33.23
C LYS A 69 2.58 -4.51 32.34
N GLU A 70 3.02 -3.26 32.45
CA GLU A 70 2.42 -2.08 31.82
C GLU A 70 3.53 -1.25 31.16
N ILE A 71 3.20 -0.53 30.08
CA ILE A 71 4.17 0.29 29.35
C ILE A 71 4.20 1.70 29.96
N TYR A 72 5.33 2.08 30.55
CA TYR A 72 5.54 3.43 31.07
C TYR A 72 6.28 4.31 30.05
N LEU A 73 5.97 5.61 30.06
CA LEU A 73 6.68 6.59 29.23
C LEU A 73 8.16 6.66 29.63
N SER A 74 9.02 6.87 28.63
CA SER A 74 10.49 6.86 28.72
C SER A 74 11.10 5.57 29.31
N SER A 75 10.33 4.50 29.52
CA SER A 75 10.86 3.16 29.85
C SER A 75 11.26 2.41 28.57
N ASP A 76 12.28 1.56 28.69
CA ASP A 76 12.82 0.80 27.55
C ASP A 76 11.86 -0.33 27.14
N VAL A 77 11.42 -0.30 25.87
CA VAL A 77 10.49 -1.24 25.25
C VAL A 77 11.06 -1.83 23.96
N GLN A 78 10.78 -3.11 23.73
CA GLN A 78 10.94 -3.74 22.42
C GLN A 78 9.60 -3.64 21.68
N ILE A 79 9.65 -3.34 20.38
CA ILE A 79 8.48 -3.27 19.51
C ILE A 79 8.42 -4.59 18.73
N ASP A 80 7.36 -5.36 18.92
CA ASP A 80 7.07 -6.61 18.22
C ASP A 80 5.92 -6.38 17.23
N SER A 81 6.08 -6.88 16.02
CA SER A 81 5.10 -6.82 14.93
C SER A 81 4.55 -8.19 14.53
N GLY A 82 4.84 -9.24 15.32
CA GLY A 82 4.37 -10.59 15.10
C GLY A 82 5.30 -11.44 14.22
N LEU A 83 5.06 -12.76 14.19
CA LEU A 83 5.90 -13.68 13.45
C LEU A 83 5.77 -13.46 11.93
N SER A 84 6.88 -13.10 11.28
CA SER A 84 6.94 -13.08 9.82
C SER A 84 6.94 -14.52 9.31
N ALA A 85 5.78 -15.03 8.90
CA ALA A 85 5.65 -16.36 8.29
C ALA A 85 6.53 -16.52 7.04
N TYR A 86 6.83 -15.40 6.36
CA TYR A 86 7.71 -15.32 5.20
C TYR A 86 9.19 -15.49 5.59
N CYS A 87 9.68 -14.71 6.55
CA CYS A 87 11.08 -14.77 6.99
C CYS A 87 11.37 -15.83 8.06
N ARG A 88 10.34 -16.48 8.59
CA ARG A 88 10.40 -17.49 9.67
C ARG A 88 11.11 -16.98 10.93
N SER A 89 10.99 -15.67 11.18
CA SER A 89 11.69 -14.92 12.22
C SER A 89 10.74 -14.08 13.06
N ASP A 90 11.26 -13.50 14.14
CA ASP A 90 10.48 -12.71 15.10
C ASP A 90 10.23 -11.27 14.63
N GLY A 91 9.05 -10.73 14.92
CA GLY A 91 8.62 -9.38 14.51
C GLY A 91 9.31 -8.24 15.26
N PHE A 92 10.38 -8.52 16.01
CA PHE A 92 11.03 -7.51 16.82
C PHE A 92 11.81 -6.52 15.96
N TRP A 93 11.55 -5.24 16.19
CA TRP A 93 12.19 -4.13 15.50
C TRP A 93 13.65 -3.99 15.91
N ARG A 94 14.47 -3.69 14.92
CA ARG A 94 15.92 -3.65 15.00
C ARG A 94 16.43 -2.47 14.19
N VAL A 95 17.25 -1.64 14.82
CA VAL A 95 17.97 -0.57 14.17
C VAL A 95 19.11 -1.18 13.36
N SER A 96 19.07 -0.98 12.04
CA SER A 96 20.01 -1.54 11.08
C SER A 96 20.65 -0.42 10.24
N PHE A 97 21.91 -0.63 9.85
CA PHE A 97 22.58 0.21 8.87
C PHE A 97 22.46 -0.46 7.51
N ASP A 98 21.88 0.21 6.51
CA ASP A 98 21.89 -0.28 5.12
C ASP A 98 22.85 0.57 4.28
N ALA A 99 23.78 -0.11 3.61
CA ALA A 99 24.74 0.53 2.70
C ALA A 99 24.05 1.04 1.42
N TYR A 100 22.89 0.49 1.06
CA TYR A 100 22.14 0.90 -0.12
C TYR A 100 21.36 2.21 0.10
N THR A 101 20.89 2.48 1.33
CA THR A 101 20.33 3.79 1.73
C THR A 101 21.43 4.81 2.08
N ARG A 102 22.60 4.71 1.43
CA ARG A 102 23.77 5.61 1.62
C ARG A 102 24.30 5.72 3.06
N GLY A 103 23.92 4.80 3.96
CA GLY A 103 24.26 4.83 5.37
C GLY A 103 23.14 5.36 6.28
N ASP A 104 21.97 5.71 5.74
CA ASP A 104 20.79 6.02 6.55
C ASP A 104 20.44 4.82 7.45
N VAL A 105 20.01 5.13 8.67
CA VAL A 105 19.73 4.14 9.70
C VAL A 105 18.25 3.77 9.69
N ILE A 106 17.96 2.52 9.36
CA ILE A 106 16.61 2.02 9.07
C ILE A 106 16.10 1.07 10.15
N ILE A 107 14.77 0.94 10.27
CA ILE A 107 14.14 -0.05 11.14
C ILE A 107 13.78 -1.30 10.34
N ALA A 108 14.29 -2.44 10.79
CA ALA A 108 14.05 -3.75 10.20
C ALA A 108 13.39 -4.72 11.19
N ALA A 109 12.55 -5.62 10.70
CA ALA A 109 11.94 -6.71 11.46
C ALA A 109 12.45 -8.07 10.96
N GLY A 110 12.60 -9.04 11.87
CA GLY A 110 12.95 -10.41 11.48
C GLY A 110 14.42 -10.68 11.10
N ALA A 111 15.37 -9.84 11.50
CA ALA A 111 16.80 -10.09 11.27
C ALA A 111 17.39 -11.05 12.33
N PHE A 112 17.82 -12.24 11.92
CA PHE A 112 18.39 -13.25 12.83
C PHE A 112 19.74 -12.85 13.46
N SER A 113 20.55 -12.06 12.75
CA SER A 113 21.94 -11.72 13.12
C SER A 113 22.11 -10.41 13.90
N VAL A 114 21.04 -9.64 14.08
CA VAL A 114 21.08 -8.32 14.72
C VAL A 114 20.31 -8.37 16.05
N PRO A 115 20.88 -7.88 17.17
CA PRO A 115 20.17 -7.79 18.45
C PRO A 115 18.88 -6.97 18.34
N ARG A 116 17.88 -7.30 19.16
CA ARG A 116 16.65 -6.50 19.27
C ARG A 116 16.97 -5.09 19.79
N SER A 117 16.33 -4.07 19.23
CA SER A 117 16.51 -2.70 19.69
C SER A 117 15.54 -2.35 20.82
N SER A 118 16.04 -1.59 21.79
CA SER A 118 15.23 -0.95 22.82
C SER A 118 14.86 0.47 22.37
N PHE A 119 13.59 0.80 22.47
CA PHE A 119 13.01 2.11 22.14
C PHE A 119 12.35 2.71 23.37
N ARG A 120 12.01 4.00 23.33
CA ARG A 120 11.27 4.71 24.39
C ARG A 120 10.08 5.42 23.80
N ILE A 121 8.92 5.30 24.44
CA ILE A 121 7.72 6.09 24.09
C ILE A 121 7.74 7.36 24.94
N GLU A 122 7.80 8.52 24.31
CA GLU A 122 7.91 9.81 24.99
C GLU A 122 6.71 10.69 24.67
N LYS A 123 6.25 11.50 25.62
CA LYS A 123 5.13 12.40 25.40
C LYS A 123 5.61 13.67 24.68
N THR A 124 4.82 14.14 23.73
CA THR A 124 5.10 15.40 23.04
C THR A 124 4.57 16.61 23.80
N GLU A 125 5.24 17.75 23.66
CA GLU A 125 4.78 19.02 24.21
C GLU A 125 3.59 19.58 23.40
N GLY A 126 2.78 20.44 24.03
CA GLY A 126 1.67 21.16 23.39
C GLY A 126 0.45 20.33 22.96
N SER A 127 0.54 19.00 22.90
CA SER A 127 -0.50 18.13 22.30
C SER A 127 -1.04 17.07 23.26
N LEU A 128 -2.35 16.82 23.17
CA LEU A 128 -3.04 15.83 23.99
C LEU A 128 -2.96 14.45 23.35
N ASN A 129 -2.24 13.53 24.00
CA ASN A 129 -2.13 12.11 23.66
C ASN A 129 -1.37 11.79 22.34
N ALA A 130 -0.51 12.69 21.90
CA ALA A 130 0.53 12.41 20.90
C ALA A 130 1.88 12.10 21.57
N TYR A 131 2.67 11.26 20.90
CA TYR A 131 3.92 10.71 21.43
C TYR A 131 5.01 10.67 20.35
N LYS A 132 6.28 10.56 20.76
CA LYS A 132 7.41 10.22 19.87
C LYS A 132 7.98 8.87 20.29
N ILE A 133 8.59 8.16 19.34
CA ILE A 133 9.38 6.96 19.65
C ILE A 133 10.85 7.31 19.46
N ALA A 134 11.60 7.23 20.55
CA ALA A 134 13.03 7.49 20.60
C ALA A 134 13.84 6.19 20.66
N TYR A 135 15.11 6.26 20.24
CA TYR A 135 16.10 5.20 20.29
C TYR A 135 17.41 5.72 20.90
N SER A 136 18.01 4.91 21.76
CA SER A 136 19.29 5.19 22.42
C SER A 136 20.27 4.04 22.18
N PRO A 137 21.42 4.26 21.51
CA PRO A 137 22.42 3.20 21.31
C PRO A 137 23.00 2.66 22.64
N PRO A 138 23.16 1.34 22.81
CA PRO A 138 23.60 0.74 24.09
C PRO A 138 25.00 1.11 24.59
N THR A 139 25.85 1.76 23.77
CA THR A 139 27.30 1.86 23.97
C THR A 139 27.84 3.29 24.12
N THR A 140 26.97 4.30 24.16
CA THR A 140 27.40 5.71 24.30
C THR A 140 27.50 6.13 25.77
N THR A 141 28.72 6.32 26.26
CA THR A 141 29.02 6.75 27.65
C THR A 141 29.16 8.26 27.82
N SER A 142 29.10 9.03 26.73
CA SER A 142 28.93 10.49 26.73
C SER A 142 27.45 10.87 26.56
N SER A 143 27.12 12.14 26.85
CA SER A 143 25.78 12.72 26.75
C SER A 143 25.06 12.30 25.46
N GLN A 144 23.91 11.63 25.62
CA GLN A 144 23.30 10.79 24.59
C GLN A 144 22.79 11.60 23.38
N GLN A 145 23.24 11.20 22.19
CA GLN A 145 22.59 11.59 20.95
C GLN A 145 21.35 10.69 20.74
N GLN A 146 20.27 11.06 21.41
CA GLN A 146 18.97 10.41 21.32
C GLN A 146 18.37 10.67 19.94
N ARG A 147 18.03 9.59 19.22
CA ARG A 147 17.48 9.65 17.86
C ARG A 147 15.99 9.32 17.90
N TYR A 148 15.21 9.88 16.99
CA TYR A 148 13.75 9.68 16.90
C TYR A 148 13.40 8.93 15.63
N LEU A 149 12.33 8.13 15.66
CA LEU A 149 11.80 7.54 14.42
C LEU A 149 11.40 8.65 13.45
N THR A 150 11.78 8.50 12.18
CA THR A 150 11.42 9.41 11.08
C THR A 150 10.98 8.59 9.87
N VAL A 151 10.28 9.21 8.92
CA VAL A 151 9.99 8.63 7.60
C VAL A 151 10.83 9.36 6.55
N PHE A 152 11.51 8.59 5.70
CA PHE A 152 12.22 9.11 4.55
C PHE A 152 11.80 8.36 3.28
N ARG A 153 11.84 9.02 2.12
CA ARG A 153 11.47 8.38 0.85
C ARG A 153 12.69 7.76 0.20
N ASP A 154 12.71 6.43 0.06
CA ASP A 154 13.69 5.76 -0.80
C ASP A 154 13.45 6.17 -2.27
N LEU A 155 14.46 6.77 -2.87
CA LEU A 155 14.44 7.24 -4.25
C LEU A 155 14.45 6.11 -5.29
N LEU A 156 14.76 4.87 -4.91
CA LEU A 156 14.83 3.72 -5.83
C LEU A 156 13.53 2.91 -5.92
N SER A 157 12.77 2.80 -4.83
CA SER A 157 11.48 2.10 -4.77
C SER A 157 10.27 3.04 -4.65
N GLY A 158 10.50 4.30 -4.28
CA GLY A 158 9.48 5.30 -3.99
C GLY A 158 8.88 5.20 -2.58
N LEU A 159 9.29 4.22 -1.78
CA LEU A 159 8.69 3.88 -0.48
C LEU A 159 9.02 4.88 0.63
N LYS A 160 8.07 5.04 1.57
CA LYS A 160 8.24 5.74 2.85
C LYS A 160 8.88 4.79 3.88
N LEU A 161 10.20 4.67 3.91
CA LEU A 161 10.92 3.82 4.87
C LEU A 161 10.98 4.49 6.25
N VAL A 162 10.82 3.71 7.32
CA VAL A 162 11.00 4.18 8.69
C VAL A 162 12.48 4.05 9.09
N GLY A 163 13.07 5.16 9.54
CA GLY A 163 14.45 5.25 9.98
C GLY A 163 14.63 6.11 11.22
N LEU A 164 15.84 6.61 11.46
CA LEU A 164 16.20 7.44 12.61
C LEU A 164 16.79 8.80 12.22
N THR A 165 16.20 9.87 12.77
CA THR A 165 16.72 11.25 12.71
C THR A 165 17.27 11.71 14.07
N ASP A 166 18.20 12.65 14.03
CA ASP A 166 18.69 13.38 15.22
C ASP A 166 17.86 14.64 15.50
N ASP A 167 17.11 15.13 14.49
CA ASP A 167 16.26 16.30 14.63
C ASP A 167 14.92 15.89 15.26
N SER A 168 14.75 16.23 16.54
CA SER A 168 13.50 15.97 17.27
C SER A 168 12.26 16.58 16.62
N THR A 169 12.38 17.62 15.77
CA THR A 169 11.24 18.22 15.05
C THR A 169 10.77 17.36 13.87
N GLN A 170 11.67 16.56 13.29
CA GLN A 170 11.39 15.59 12.21
C GLN A 170 11.00 14.20 12.75
N GLY A 171 10.80 14.07 14.07
CA GLY A 171 10.39 12.85 14.73
C GLY A 171 8.88 12.58 14.59
N LEU A 172 8.53 11.37 14.13
CA LEU A 172 7.17 10.88 13.94
C LEU A 172 6.30 11.05 15.20
N LEU A 173 5.09 11.59 15.01
CA LEU A 173 4.10 11.81 16.06
C LEU A 173 3.06 10.68 16.06
N PHE A 174 3.10 9.86 17.10
CA PHE A 174 2.25 8.67 17.26
C PHE A 174 1.06 8.93 18.17
N VAL A 175 -0.11 8.41 17.78
CA VAL A 175 -1.31 8.25 18.61
C VAL A 175 -1.61 6.75 18.71
N PHE A 176 -2.01 6.28 19.89
CA PHE A 176 -2.24 4.85 20.15
C PHE A 176 -3.73 4.50 20.23
N TYR A 177 -4.17 3.49 19.47
CA TYR A 177 -5.53 2.96 19.54
C TYR A 177 -5.56 1.50 20.01
N LYS A 178 -6.55 1.19 20.87
CA LYS A 178 -6.78 -0.18 21.32
C LYS A 178 -7.51 -0.99 20.24
N ASN A 179 -6.88 -2.08 19.80
CA ASN A 179 -7.53 -3.06 18.93
C ASN A 179 -8.72 -3.72 19.66
N LYS A 180 -9.87 -3.87 18.98
CA LYS A 180 -11.13 -4.40 19.56
C LYS A 180 -11.49 -5.82 19.07
N LYS A 181 -10.58 -6.53 18.40
CA LYS A 181 -10.87 -7.85 17.78
C LYS A 181 -11.27 -8.97 18.77
N ASP A 182 -11.00 -8.84 20.06
CA ASP A 182 -11.29 -9.85 21.11
C ASP A 182 -12.79 -10.10 21.41
N LYS A 183 -13.72 -9.61 20.60
CA LYS A 183 -15.18 -9.80 20.75
C LYS A 183 -15.92 -10.26 19.49
N MET A 184 -15.23 -10.89 18.54
CA MET A 184 -15.85 -11.53 17.36
C MET A 184 -15.77 -13.07 17.38
N ALA A 185 -15.90 -13.66 18.57
CA ALA A 185 -16.18 -15.10 18.75
C ALA A 185 -17.44 -15.26 19.62
N ASN A 186 -18.45 -15.96 19.08
CA ASN A 186 -19.73 -16.32 19.71
C ASN A 186 -20.57 -15.17 20.29
N GLY A 187 -21.51 -14.66 19.49
CA GLY A 187 -22.54 -13.71 19.93
C GLY A 187 -23.77 -13.72 19.02
N LEU A 188 -24.76 -14.56 19.33
CA LEU A 188 -26.08 -14.52 18.70
C LEU A 188 -26.82 -13.25 19.18
N ILE A 189 -27.44 -12.48 18.28
CA ILE A 189 -28.21 -11.26 18.63
C ILE A 189 -29.70 -11.46 18.29
N PRO A 190 -30.58 -11.61 19.31
CA PRO A 190 -32.03 -11.52 19.15
C PRO A 190 -32.60 -10.20 19.73
N GLY A 191 -33.59 -9.61 19.07
CA GLY A 191 -34.39 -8.46 19.57
C GLY A 191 -33.66 -7.11 19.54
N ALA A 192 -34.07 -6.01 18.88
CA ALA A 192 -35.36 -5.45 18.44
C ALA A 192 -36.03 -4.43 19.41
N THR A 193 -36.61 -3.39 18.79
CA THR A 193 -37.66 -2.44 19.26
C THR A 193 -37.35 -1.29 20.26
N THR A 194 -37.38 -0.05 19.71
CA THR A 194 -37.99 1.22 20.26
C THR A 194 -37.33 1.91 21.48
N LEU A 195 -37.36 3.25 21.69
CA LEU A 195 -37.98 4.46 21.07
C LEU A 195 -37.02 5.69 21.38
N LEU A 196 -37.20 7.02 21.14
CA LEU A 196 -38.26 7.96 20.70
C LEU A 196 -37.62 9.28 20.10
N LEU A 197 -38.46 10.24 19.70
CA LEU A 197 -38.21 11.59 19.11
C LEU A 197 -37.40 12.62 19.95
N LEU A 198 -36.60 13.46 19.27
CA LEU A 198 -36.80 14.92 18.96
C LEU A 198 -35.60 15.41 18.09
N LEU A 199 -35.62 16.41 17.21
CA LEU A 199 -36.57 17.46 16.79
C LEU A 199 -36.82 17.47 15.26
N LEU A 200 -37.81 18.23 14.79
CA LEU A 200 -37.89 18.70 13.40
C LEU A 200 -37.26 20.08 13.26
N THR A 201 -36.45 20.28 12.21
CA THR A 201 -36.27 21.58 11.54
C THR A 201 -36.34 21.33 10.04
N LEU A 202 -37.24 22.00 9.32
CA LEU A 202 -37.35 21.86 7.87
C LEU A 202 -36.25 22.68 7.19
N ALA A 203 -35.36 21.99 6.49
CA ALA A 203 -34.58 22.55 5.39
C ALA A 203 -34.87 21.71 4.14
N THR A 204 -35.37 22.34 3.09
CA THR A 204 -35.54 21.70 1.78
C THR A 204 -34.17 21.65 1.11
N ALA A 205 -33.39 20.62 1.44
CA ALA A 205 -32.19 20.29 0.68
C ALA A 205 -32.60 19.79 -0.70
N ASP A 206 -32.07 20.43 -1.75
CA ASP A 206 -32.22 19.97 -3.12
C ASP A 206 -31.40 18.68 -3.33
N THR A 207 -31.83 17.82 -4.24
CA THR A 207 -31.22 16.49 -4.43
C THR A 207 -30.03 16.55 -5.40
N ASP A 208 -28.86 16.92 -4.88
CA ASP A 208 -27.57 16.61 -5.52
C ASP A 208 -26.70 15.72 -4.62
N THR A 209 -25.65 15.16 -5.18
CA THR A 209 -25.24 13.76 -4.95
C THR A 209 -24.02 13.56 -4.05
N ASP A 210 -23.81 12.30 -3.61
CA ASP A 210 -22.73 11.86 -2.73
C ASP A 210 -21.32 12.21 -3.25
N LEU A 211 -20.80 13.36 -2.82
CA LEU A 211 -19.40 13.75 -3.03
C LEU A 211 -18.64 13.64 -1.70
N VAL A 212 -17.55 12.87 -1.72
CA VAL A 212 -16.61 12.82 -0.59
C VAL A 212 -15.77 14.09 -0.64
N LEU A 213 -15.75 14.84 0.45
CA LEU A 213 -15.04 16.12 0.53
C LEU A 213 -13.64 15.94 1.14
N ASP A 214 -12.71 16.80 0.74
CA ASP A 214 -11.44 17.02 1.41
C ASP A 214 -11.63 17.75 2.74
N THR A 215 -10.53 17.99 3.46
CA THR A 215 -10.56 18.68 4.76
C THR A 215 -10.95 20.15 4.71
N ASP A 216 -10.96 20.74 3.52
CA ASP A 216 -11.16 22.16 3.29
C ASP A 216 -12.56 22.43 2.69
N GLY A 217 -13.31 21.36 2.40
CA GLY A 217 -14.72 21.35 1.97
C GLY A 217 -14.94 21.15 0.47
N ASN A 218 -13.89 20.88 -0.32
CA ASN A 218 -14.00 20.67 -1.76
C ASN A 218 -14.19 19.19 -2.10
N PRO A 219 -14.85 18.80 -3.20
CA PRO A 219 -14.89 17.40 -3.63
C PRO A 219 -13.49 16.84 -3.90
N LEU A 220 -13.18 15.65 -3.35
CA LEU A 220 -11.91 14.95 -3.59
C LEU A 220 -11.74 14.63 -5.08
N GLU A 221 -10.78 15.26 -5.75
CA GLU A 221 -10.40 14.91 -7.11
C GLU A 221 -9.67 13.55 -7.12
N ALA A 222 -10.13 12.60 -7.93
CA ALA A 222 -9.44 11.34 -8.15
C ALA A 222 -8.10 11.61 -8.86
N SER A 223 -6.97 11.21 -8.28
CA SER A 223 -5.62 11.61 -8.74
C SER A 223 -5.06 10.76 -9.89
N GLY A 224 -5.90 10.46 -10.89
CA GLY A 224 -5.58 9.69 -12.08
C GLY A 224 -6.60 9.92 -13.20
N GLY A 225 -6.13 9.97 -14.45
CA GLY A 225 -6.97 9.86 -15.64
C GLY A 225 -7.22 8.41 -16.03
N GLY A 226 -7.94 8.20 -17.13
CA GLY A 226 -8.11 6.87 -17.69
C GLY A 226 -6.88 6.35 -18.43
N ILE A 227 -6.95 5.08 -18.81
CA ILE A 227 -5.90 4.42 -19.57
C ILE A 227 -5.91 4.86 -21.03
N GLY A 228 -4.78 5.37 -21.50
CA GLY A 228 -4.54 5.86 -22.85
C GLY A 228 -3.32 5.22 -23.51
N ARG A 229 -2.82 5.88 -24.56
CA ARG A 229 -1.58 5.53 -25.27
C ARG A 229 -0.69 6.74 -25.46
N SER A 230 0.63 6.53 -25.41
CA SER A 230 1.61 7.50 -25.93
C SER A 230 2.85 6.79 -26.49
N SER A 231 3.60 7.52 -27.31
CA SER A 231 5.01 7.17 -27.57
C SER A 231 5.79 7.37 -26.27
N ARG A 232 6.75 6.48 -25.99
CA ARG A 232 7.66 6.68 -24.86
C ARG A 232 8.74 7.74 -25.14
N ASN A 233 8.93 8.11 -26.41
CA ASN A 233 9.76 9.24 -26.82
C ASN A 233 8.85 10.25 -27.53
N ASP A 234 8.39 11.28 -26.83
CA ASP A 234 7.38 12.23 -27.36
C ASP A 234 7.86 12.99 -28.61
N ALA A 235 9.18 13.18 -28.75
CA ALA A 235 9.80 14.02 -29.77
C ALA A 235 9.48 13.66 -31.23
N ASN A 236 8.95 12.46 -31.53
CA ASN A 236 8.65 12.01 -32.90
C ASN A 236 7.48 11.02 -33.03
N LEU A 237 6.61 10.85 -32.01
CA LEU A 237 5.50 9.87 -32.04
C LEU A 237 5.93 8.43 -32.44
N SER A 238 7.15 8.04 -32.07
CA SER A 238 7.77 6.78 -32.49
C SER A 238 7.05 5.54 -31.95
N CYS A 239 6.68 4.63 -32.85
CA CYS A 239 6.22 3.29 -32.49
C CYS A 239 7.34 2.48 -31.80
N PRO A 240 7.02 1.55 -30.87
CA PRO A 240 5.68 1.22 -30.37
C PRO A 240 5.09 2.26 -29.41
N LEU A 241 3.77 2.45 -29.43
CA LEU A 241 3.09 3.17 -28.35
C LEU A 241 2.86 2.22 -27.16
N TYR A 242 3.02 2.75 -25.96
CA TYR A 242 2.80 2.07 -24.70
C TYR A 242 1.41 2.42 -24.15
N ALA A 243 0.81 1.50 -23.38
CA ALA A 243 -0.34 1.86 -22.57
C ALA A 243 0.14 2.78 -21.42
N ILE A 244 -0.58 3.88 -21.19
CA ILE A 244 -0.28 4.86 -20.15
C ILE A 244 -1.52 5.18 -19.33
N GLU A 245 -1.34 5.72 -18.13
CA GLU A 245 -2.37 6.47 -17.42
C GLU A 245 -2.23 7.95 -17.78
N TYR A 246 -3.34 8.61 -18.15
CA TYR A 246 -3.32 10.07 -18.34
C TYR A 246 -3.17 10.79 -16.99
N GLN A 247 -2.37 11.86 -16.95
CA GLN A 247 -2.14 12.62 -15.72
C GLN A 247 -3.33 13.50 -15.31
N SER A 248 -4.22 13.83 -16.25
CA SER A 248 -5.40 14.66 -16.04
C SER A 248 -6.62 13.80 -15.68
N PRO A 249 -7.32 14.07 -14.56
CA PRO A 249 -8.54 13.34 -14.19
C PRO A 249 -9.74 13.64 -15.11
N ARG A 250 -9.59 14.61 -16.02
CA ARG A 250 -10.60 14.92 -17.06
C ARG A 250 -10.44 14.07 -18.31
N ASP A 251 -9.26 13.46 -18.51
CA ASP A 251 -8.97 12.61 -19.65
C ASP A 251 -9.45 11.19 -19.33
N ILE A 252 -10.69 10.87 -19.72
CA ILE A 252 -11.37 9.62 -19.33
C ILE A 252 -10.70 8.31 -19.78
N GLY A 253 -9.70 8.38 -20.67
CA GLY A 253 -9.01 7.23 -21.28
C GLY A 253 -9.42 6.94 -22.72
N ASP A 254 -8.58 6.18 -23.42
CA ASP A 254 -8.90 5.62 -24.74
C ASP A 254 -9.94 4.47 -24.61
N PRO A 255 -10.87 4.32 -25.57
CA PRO A 255 -11.76 3.17 -25.60
C PRO A 255 -11.03 1.83 -25.80
N VAL A 256 -11.24 0.91 -24.85
CA VAL A 256 -10.72 -0.46 -24.84
C VAL A 256 -11.81 -1.48 -25.19
N LYS A 257 -11.37 -2.59 -25.78
CA LYS A 257 -12.19 -3.76 -26.10
C LYS A 257 -11.56 -5.00 -25.48
N PHE A 258 -12.37 -5.75 -24.77
CA PHE A 258 -12.03 -7.07 -24.27
C PHE A 258 -12.56 -8.10 -25.28
N VAL A 259 -11.67 -8.94 -25.77
CA VAL A 259 -11.99 -10.00 -26.74
C VAL A 259 -11.67 -11.35 -26.08
N PRO A 260 -12.63 -12.26 -25.88
CA PRO A 260 -12.36 -13.59 -25.35
C PRO A 260 -11.29 -14.33 -26.17
N VAL A 261 -10.40 -15.05 -25.49
CA VAL A 261 -9.47 -15.98 -26.16
C VAL A 261 -10.23 -17.19 -26.72
N ASP A 262 -11.23 -17.67 -25.97
CA ASP A 262 -12.20 -18.66 -26.41
C ASP A 262 -13.27 -18.01 -27.32
N LYS A 263 -13.19 -18.33 -28.61
CA LYS A 263 -14.08 -17.79 -29.65
C LYS A 263 -15.56 -18.19 -29.50
N THR A 264 -15.89 -19.15 -28.62
CA THR A 264 -17.29 -19.53 -28.33
C THR A 264 -17.97 -18.59 -27.33
N GLN A 265 -17.19 -17.82 -26.56
CA GLN A 265 -17.71 -16.90 -25.57
C GLN A 265 -18.22 -15.61 -26.22
N THR A 266 -19.49 -15.29 -25.97
CA THR A 266 -20.16 -14.06 -26.45
C THR A 266 -20.19 -12.94 -25.40
N LYS A 267 -19.64 -13.20 -24.21
CA LYS A 267 -19.57 -12.28 -23.06
C LYS A 267 -18.21 -12.46 -22.37
N ILE A 268 -17.74 -11.41 -21.71
CA ILE A 268 -16.57 -11.49 -20.84
C ILE A 268 -16.99 -12.09 -19.49
N HIS A 269 -16.24 -13.07 -19.02
CA HIS A 269 -16.37 -13.63 -17.68
C HIS A 269 -15.14 -13.30 -16.83
N LEU A 270 -15.33 -13.18 -15.52
CA LEU A 270 -14.21 -13.01 -14.58
C LEU A 270 -13.33 -14.26 -14.57
N SER A 271 -12.04 -14.07 -14.31
CA SER A 271 -11.01 -15.12 -14.36
C SER A 271 -10.86 -15.83 -15.73
N SER A 272 -11.59 -15.39 -16.78
CA SER A 272 -11.47 -15.91 -18.14
C SER A 272 -10.36 -15.19 -18.92
N ASP A 273 -9.70 -15.92 -19.83
CA ASP A 273 -8.61 -15.37 -20.63
C ASP A 273 -9.16 -14.46 -21.73
N VAL A 274 -8.77 -13.19 -21.68
CA VAL A 274 -9.15 -12.13 -22.64
C VAL A 274 -7.93 -11.47 -23.25
N LYS A 275 -8.11 -10.92 -24.45
CA LYS A 275 -7.17 -10.01 -25.10
C LYS A 275 -7.72 -8.59 -24.99
N ILE A 276 -6.87 -7.65 -24.60
CA ILE A 276 -7.23 -6.23 -24.46
C ILE A 276 -6.78 -5.50 -25.72
N HIS A 277 -7.60 -4.59 -26.23
CA HIS A 277 -7.43 -3.94 -27.53
C HIS A 277 -7.89 -2.48 -27.46
N PHE A 278 -7.00 -1.52 -27.71
CA PHE A 278 -7.41 -0.14 -28.01
C PHE A 278 -7.91 -0.03 -29.46
N GLY A 279 -8.86 0.87 -29.73
CA GLY A 279 -9.24 1.18 -31.12
C GLY A 279 -8.04 1.56 -31.99
N ASN A 280 -8.04 1.19 -33.28
CA ASN A 280 -6.90 1.38 -34.20
C ASN A 280 -6.26 2.77 -34.08
N SER A 281 -4.94 2.83 -33.91
CA SER A 281 -4.16 4.08 -34.08
C SER A 281 -3.89 4.29 -35.57
N THR A 282 -3.94 5.55 -36.01
CA THR A 282 -3.54 6.00 -37.35
C THR A 282 -2.02 6.05 -37.54
N ASP A 283 -1.29 6.08 -36.43
CA ASP A 283 0.08 6.57 -36.32
C ASP A 283 1.04 5.38 -36.26
N CYS A 284 0.64 4.33 -35.53
CA CYS A 284 1.30 3.04 -35.51
C CYS A 284 0.42 1.97 -36.15
N ASN A 285 0.61 1.75 -37.46
CA ASN A 285 -0.03 0.72 -38.30
C ASN A 285 -0.02 -0.67 -37.64
N SER A 286 -1.05 -0.97 -36.85
CA SER A 286 -1.09 -2.16 -36.00
C SER A 286 -2.50 -2.47 -35.51
N ASP A 287 -2.62 -3.64 -34.87
CA ASP A 287 -3.88 -4.25 -34.47
C ASP A 287 -4.41 -3.82 -33.10
N GLY A 288 -3.82 -2.80 -32.46
CA GLY A 288 -4.26 -2.24 -31.17
C GLY A 288 -4.19 -3.19 -29.95
N PHE A 289 -3.74 -4.44 -30.14
CA PHE A 289 -3.73 -5.45 -29.08
C PHE A 289 -2.59 -5.26 -28.09
N TRP A 290 -2.93 -5.37 -26.81
CA TRP A 290 -2.00 -5.30 -25.70
C TRP A 290 -1.00 -6.46 -25.73
N ARG A 291 0.26 -6.13 -25.47
CA ARG A 291 1.45 -6.98 -25.56
C ARG A 291 2.40 -6.66 -24.41
N LEU A 292 3.38 -7.53 -24.14
CA LEU A 292 4.43 -7.25 -23.16
C LEU A 292 5.76 -6.97 -23.85
N SER A 293 6.36 -5.83 -23.53
CA SER A 293 7.80 -5.60 -23.74
C SER A 293 8.56 -6.00 -22.49
N ILE A 294 9.81 -6.43 -22.64
CA ILE A 294 10.78 -6.41 -21.53
C ILE A 294 10.99 -4.94 -21.15
N SER A 295 10.94 -4.65 -19.85
CA SER A 295 11.14 -3.31 -19.31
C SER A 295 12.62 -3.03 -19.06
N ASP A 296 13.06 -1.81 -19.40
CA ASP A 296 14.29 -1.20 -18.88
C ASP A 296 14.01 -0.17 -17.77
N VAL A 297 12.74 0.07 -17.44
CA VAL A 297 12.31 0.89 -16.29
C VAL A 297 12.52 0.06 -15.02
N PRO A 298 13.22 0.58 -14.00
CA PRO A 298 13.37 -0.11 -12.72
C PRO A 298 12.03 -0.48 -12.06
N ALA A 299 12.06 -1.49 -11.20
CA ALA A 299 10.95 -2.03 -10.40
C ALA A 299 9.83 -2.78 -11.16
N VAL A 300 9.61 -2.56 -12.47
CA VAL A 300 8.68 -3.40 -13.27
C VAL A 300 9.46 -4.28 -14.28
N PRO A 301 9.23 -5.60 -14.37
CA PRO A 301 9.90 -6.46 -15.36
C PRO A 301 9.35 -6.33 -16.78
N PHE A 302 8.09 -5.91 -16.94
CA PHE A 302 7.44 -5.77 -18.24
C PHE A 302 6.66 -4.46 -18.35
N LEU A 303 6.65 -3.88 -19.54
CA LEU A 303 5.79 -2.76 -19.93
C LEU A 303 4.70 -3.25 -20.87
N VAL A 304 3.51 -2.65 -20.81
CA VAL A 304 2.42 -2.94 -21.74
C VAL A 304 2.58 -2.13 -23.02
N ILE A 305 2.89 -2.80 -24.13
CA ILE A 305 2.82 -2.22 -25.48
C ILE A 305 1.38 -2.28 -25.98
N ALA A 306 0.92 -1.19 -26.58
CA ALA A 306 -0.42 -1.01 -27.11
C ALA A 306 -0.50 -1.11 -28.64
N SER A 307 0.62 -0.89 -29.34
CA SER A 307 0.67 -0.80 -30.82
C SER A 307 2.10 -0.89 -31.34
N GLY A 308 2.26 -1.12 -32.64
CA GLY A 308 3.50 -0.86 -33.38
C GLY A 308 4.48 -2.02 -33.59
N ASP A 309 4.30 -3.16 -32.92
CA ASP A 309 5.14 -4.36 -33.14
C ASP A 309 4.24 -5.60 -33.39
N PRO A 310 4.36 -6.28 -34.55
CA PRO A 310 3.57 -7.48 -34.85
C PRO A 310 4.16 -8.77 -34.24
N ASP A 311 5.47 -8.83 -34.03
CA ASP A 311 6.24 -10.03 -33.70
C ASP A 311 6.27 -10.29 -32.18
N ILE A 312 6.07 -9.25 -31.36
CA ILE A 312 5.87 -9.40 -29.92
C ILE A 312 4.58 -10.20 -29.64
N THR A 313 4.73 -11.27 -28.86
CA THR A 313 3.68 -12.24 -28.54
C THR A 313 2.48 -11.59 -27.83
N ARG A 314 1.28 -11.76 -28.39
CA ARG A 314 0.02 -11.38 -27.72
C ARG A 314 -0.28 -12.33 -26.56
N VAL A 315 -0.38 -11.80 -25.36
CA VAL A 315 -0.65 -12.55 -24.12
C VAL A 315 -2.14 -12.53 -23.73
N PRO A 316 -2.63 -13.54 -22.98
CA PRO A 316 -3.91 -13.46 -22.30
C PRO A 316 -3.80 -12.65 -21.00
N PHE A 317 -4.81 -11.85 -20.73
CA PHE A 317 -5.06 -11.20 -19.44
C PHE A 317 -6.33 -11.79 -18.81
N ARG A 318 -6.55 -11.57 -17.51
CA ARG A 318 -7.77 -11.95 -16.79
C ARG A 318 -8.29 -10.76 -16.01
N ILE A 319 -9.59 -10.51 -16.10
CA ILE A 319 -10.26 -9.54 -15.22
C ILE A 319 -10.65 -10.28 -13.94
N GLU A 320 -10.20 -9.78 -12.79
CA GLU A 320 -10.45 -10.37 -11.47
C GLU A 320 -11.14 -9.33 -10.57
N TRP A 321 -11.89 -9.77 -9.56
CA TRP A 321 -12.37 -8.88 -8.51
C TRP A 321 -11.20 -8.38 -7.66
N ALA A 322 -11.20 -7.08 -7.33
CA ALA A 322 -10.29 -6.52 -6.34
C ALA A 322 -11.04 -6.09 -5.08
N ILE A 323 -11.99 -5.15 -5.21
CA ILE A 323 -12.77 -4.60 -4.09
C ILE A 323 -14.24 -4.47 -4.52
N ARG A 324 -15.15 -4.82 -3.60
CA ARG A 324 -16.59 -4.59 -3.76
C ARG A 324 -17.12 -3.82 -2.55
N SER A 325 -17.63 -2.63 -2.81
CA SER A 325 -18.42 -1.81 -1.89
C SER A 325 -19.87 -1.78 -2.39
N ASP A 326 -20.80 -1.30 -1.57
CA ASP A 326 -22.22 -1.21 -1.92
C ASP A 326 -22.48 -0.18 -3.04
N SER A 327 -21.63 0.84 -3.15
CA SER A 327 -21.73 1.90 -4.18
C SER A 327 -20.79 1.73 -5.38
N LYS A 328 -19.67 1.01 -5.24
CA LYS A 328 -18.64 0.86 -6.30
C LYS A 328 -18.06 -0.56 -6.34
N THR A 329 -17.80 -1.03 -7.55
CA THR A 329 -17.09 -2.28 -7.83
C THR A 329 -15.79 -1.97 -8.56
N CYS A 330 -14.67 -2.40 -8.00
CA CYS A 330 -13.35 -2.23 -8.57
C CYS A 330 -12.75 -3.59 -8.94
N TYR A 331 -12.27 -3.68 -10.18
CA TYR A 331 -11.58 -4.85 -10.71
C TYR A 331 -10.07 -4.65 -10.65
N ARG A 332 -9.31 -5.73 -10.85
CA ARG A 332 -7.93 -5.65 -11.33
C ARG A 332 -7.76 -6.47 -12.60
N ILE A 333 -6.68 -6.22 -13.32
CA ILE A 333 -6.31 -6.99 -14.51
C ILE A 333 -5.01 -7.73 -14.20
N ASP A 334 -5.11 -9.06 -14.24
CA ASP A 334 -4.02 -9.98 -13.94
C ASP A 334 -3.52 -10.66 -15.22
N LEU A 335 -2.28 -11.16 -15.17
CA LEU A 335 -1.66 -12.00 -16.18
C LEU A 335 -1.03 -13.22 -15.50
N LEU A 336 -1.31 -14.40 -16.04
CA LEU A 336 -0.79 -15.67 -15.54
C LEU A 336 0.22 -16.24 -16.54
N PHE A 337 1.47 -16.43 -16.12
CA PHE A 337 2.44 -17.16 -16.91
C PHE A 337 2.15 -18.68 -16.82
N PRO A 338 2.13 -19.43 -17.94
CA PRO A 338 1.74 -20.84 -17.96
C PRO A 338 2.82 -21.79 -17.43
N ALA A 339 4.05 -21.30 -17.21
CA ALA A 339 5.15 -22.10 -16.67
C ALA A 339 4.96 -22.36 -15.15
N PRO A 340 5.22 -23.59 -14.65
CA PRO A 340 5.24 -23.86 -13.21
C PRO A 340 6.50 -23.28 -12.53
N PRO A 341 6.41 -22.72 -11.31
CA PRO A 341 5.18 -22.36 -10.61
C PRO A 341 4.48 -21.17 -11.30
N GLN A 342 3.15 -21.21 -11.41
CA GLN A 342 2.39 -20.17 -12.11
C GLN A 342 2.58 -18.80 -11.45
N LEU A 343 3.36 -17.93 -12.10
CA LEU A 343 3.55 -16.56 -11.67
C LEU A 343 2.35 -15.71 -12.11
N ARG A 344 1.64 -15.17 -11.13
CA ARG A 344 0.64 -14.11 -11.32
C ARG A 344 1.33 -12.76 -11.25
N TYR A 345 1.07 -11.94 -12.24
CA TYR A 345 1.34 -10.50 -12.22
C TYR A 345 0.01 -9.75 -12.35
N SER A 346 -0.03 -8.51 -11.89
CA SER A 346 -1.14 -7.58 -12.05
C SER A 346 -0.64 -6.32 -12.74
N LEU A 347 -1.52 -5.55 -13.37
CA LEU A 347 -1.13 -4.24 -13.92
C LEU A 347 -0.71 -3.27 -12.79
N THR A 348 0.32 -2.48 -13.06
CA THR A 348 0.79 -1.35 -12.23
C THR A 348 1.01 -0.13 -13.11
N VAL A 349 1.07 1.07 -12.54
CA VAL A 349 1.70 2.23 -13.18
C VAL A 349 3.13 2.41 -12.66
N VAL A 350 4.02 2.87 -13.53
CA VAL A 350 5.37 3.33 -13.19
C VAL A 350 5.65 4.66 -13.91
N ARG A 351 6.34 5.60 -13.25
CA ARG A 351 6.76 6.86 -13.87
C ARG A 351 8.08 6.63 -14.61
N ASP A 352 8.09 6.84 -15.93
CA ASP A 352 9.31 6.73 -16.73
C ASP A 352 10.09 8.05 -16.71
N THR A 353 11.22 8.06 -16.00
CA THR A 353 12.04 9.27 -15.74
C THR A 353 12.77 9.84 -16.97
N ARG A 354 12.42 9.39 -18.17
CA ARG A 354 12.90 9.92 -19.46
C ARG A 354 11.84 10.71 -20.21
N SER A 355 10.56 10.48 -19.89
CA SER A 355 9.40 10.97 -20.64
C SER A 355 8.27 11.51 -19.74
N GLU A 356 8.39 11.33 -18.42
CA GLU A 356 7.39 11.70 -17.40
C GLU A 356 6.03 10.98 -17.54
N HIS A 357 5.87 10.08 -18.51
CA HIS A 357 4.68 9.26 -18.66
C HIS A 357 4.49 8.28 -17.49
N ARG A 358 3.22 8.11 -17.08
CA ARG A 358 2.77 7.06 -16.16
C ARG A 358 2.53 5.79 -17.00
N LEU A 359 3.59 5.07 -17.34
CA LEU A 359 3.53 3.85 -18.15
C LEU A 359 2.83 2.71 -17.39
N VAL A 360 1.96 1.97 -18.08
CA VAL A 360 1.39 0.73 -17.55
C VAL A 360 2.42 -0.40 -17.71
N GLY A 361 2.71 -1.09 -16.61
CA GLY A 361 3.57 -2.26 -16.56
C GLY A 361 2.94 -3.43 -15.82
N LEU A 362 3.71 -4.49 -15.63
CA LEU A 362 3.35 -5.61 -14.75
C LEU A 362 4.11 -5.53 -13.43
N THR A 363 3.43 -5.86 -12.33
CA THR A 363 4.01 -6.08 -11.00
C THR A 363 3.57 -7.43 -10.45
N ASN A 364 4.39 -8.07 -9.61
CA ASN A 364 3.95 -9.17 -8.76
C ASN A 364 3.57 -8.69 -7.34
N ASN A 365 3.64 -7.38 -7.07
CA ASN A 365 3.21 -6.79 -5.82
C ASN A 365 1.72 -6.41 -5.85
N ILE A 366 0.96 -6.95 -4.91
CA ILE A 366 -0.51 -6.76 -4.83
C ILE A 366 -0.91 -5.33 -4.42
N PHE A 367 -0.05 -4.59 -3.72
CA PHE A 367 -0.33 -3.22 -3.26
C PHE A 367 -0.06 -2.16 -4.33
N ARG A 368 0.84 -2.44 -5.30
CA ARG A 368 1.03 -1.61 -6.51
C ARG A 368 0.07 -1.97 -7.66
N THR A 369 -0.95 -2.78 -7.38
CA THR A 369 -1.92 -3.21 -8.40
C THR A 369 -2.88 -2.08 -8.73
N LEU A 370 -3.00 -1.74 -10.01
CA LEU A 370 -4.05 -0.84 -10.50
C LEU A 370 -5.43 -1.46 -10.25
N LEU A 371 -6.28 -0.68 -9.60
CA LEU A 371 -7.71 -0.90 -9.60
C LEU A 371 -8.30 -0.30 -10.89
N PHE A 372 -9.44 -0.84 -11.32
CA PHE A 372 -10.15 -0.36 -12.51
C PHE A 372 -11.65 -0.28 -12.28
N VAL A 373 -12.23 0.83 -12.74
CA VAL A 373 -13.67 0.99 -12.98
C VAL A 373 -13.91 1.04 -14.49
N PHE A 374 -14.84 0.22 -14.98
CA PHE A 374 -15.14 0.11 -16.41
C PHE A 374 -16.41 0.89 -16.78
N HIS A 375 -16.23 1.97 -17.53
CA HIS A 375 -17.31 2.85 -17.97
C HIS A 375 -17.78 2.47 -19.38
N LYS A 376 -19.08 2.21 -19.56
CA LYS A 376 -19.63 1.85 -20.88
C LYS A 376 -20.00 3.10 -21.69
N ASN A 377 -19.20 3.43 -22.69
CA ASN A 377 -19.49 4.52 -23.62
C ASN A 377 -20.20 3.99 -24.89
N LYS A 378 -21.54 3.99 -24.87
CA LYS A 378 -22.42 3.55 -25.97
C LYS A 378 -22.18 2.09 -26.42
N LYS A 379 -21.21 1.87 -27.31
CA LYS A 379 -20.82 0.56 -27.88
C LYS A 379 -19.46 0.05 -27.38
N ASP A 380 -18.68 0.92 -26.76
CA ASP A 380 -17.30 0.66 -26.35
C ASP A 380 -17.18 0.75 -24.81
N VAL A 381 -16.05 0.32 -24.27
CA VAL A 381 -15.75 0.40 -22.83
C VAL A 381 -14.52 1.29 -22.65
N VAL A 382 -14.48 2.07 -21.57
CA VAL A 382 -13.33 2.88 -21.18
C VAL A 382 -12.88 2.39 -19.80
N ALA A 383 -11.56 2.31 -19.58
CA ALA A 383 -10.97 1.89 -18.32
C ALA A 383 -10.40 3.10 -17.58
N SER A 384 -10.99 3.41 -16.44
CA SER A 384 -10.54 4.44 -15.50
C SER A 384 -9.94 3.77 -14.27
N ILE A 385 -8.94 4.41 -13.65
CA ILE A 385 -8.25 3.92 -12.44
C ILE A 385 -8.97 4.45 -11.19
#